data_AF-A0A918HII1-F1
#
_entry.id   AF-A0A918HII1-F1
#
_cell.length_a   1.000
_cell.length_b   1.000
_cell.length_c   1.000
_cell.angle_alpha   90.00
_cell.angle_beta   90.00
_cell.angle_gamma   90.00
#
_symmetry.space_group_name_H-M   'P 1'
#
loop_
_entity.id
_entity.type
_entity.pdbx_description
1 polymer ?
#
loop_
_entity_poly.entity_id
_entity_poly.type
_entity_poly.pdbx_seq_one_letter_code
_entity_poly.pdbx_strand_id
1 'polypeptide(L)'
;MSSGRYLDPRAASAAGYVPDQYCVPNPAGPGALGYPHFNHAYDNSLDPARPAALIYEDDRNGGRRLTALEWVVADRDGLTTTDDDRPTLFGRAFKGPFPGRFKGQPVHYALHVWLWKANPHGMFEVYNPTVRCLPGTTRPKA
;
A
#
# COMPACT_ATOMS: atom_id res chain seq x y z
N MET A 1 -4.39 4.73 -18.10
CA MET A 1 -3.71 5.99 -17.71
C MET A 1 -2.47 5.62 -16.92
N SER A 2 -1.30 6.13 -17.30
CA SER A 2 -0.04 5.80 -16.62
C SER A 2 -0.01 6.42 -15.23
N SER A 3 0.34 5.61 -14.23
CA SER A 3 0.53 6.04 -12.84
C SER A 3 1.71 7.02 -12.67
N GLY A 4 2.52 7.24 -13.72
CA GLY A 4 3.61 8.21 -13.72
C GLY A 4 3.18 9.66 -13.43
N ARG A 5 1.91 10.03 -13.67
CA ARG A 5 1.40 11.37 -13.28
C ARG A 5 1.43 11.60 -11.76
N TYR A 6 1.39 10.53 -10.96
CA TYR A 6 1.41 10.61 -9.51
C TYR A 6 2.81 10.75 -8.92
N LEU A 7 3.84 10.91 -9.78
CA LEU A 7 5.13 11.41 -9.32
C LEU A 7 5.02 12.83 -8.72
N ASP A 8 4.00 13.60 -9.10
CA ASP A 8 3.55 14.79 -8.37
C ASP A 8 2.44 14.40 -7.37
N PRO A 9 2.68 14.48 -6.04
CA PRO A 9 1.66 14.19 -5.04
C PRO A 9 0.38 15.02 -5.17
N ARG A 10 0.45 16.23 -5.74
CA ARG A 10 -0.75 17.06 -5.96
C ARG A 10 -1.68 16.46 -7.00
N ALA A 11 -1.13 15.78 -8.00
CA ALA A 11 -1.91 15.06 -9.00
C ALA A 11 -2.62 13.84 -8.39
N ALA A 12 -2.02 13.21 -7.37
CA ALA A 12 -2.67 12.16 -6.59
C ALA A 12 -3.87 12.71 -5.81
N SER A 13 -3.68 13.81 -5.08
CA SER A 13 -4.77 14.47 -4.34
C SER A 13 -5.91 14.92 -5.26
N ALA A 14 -5.60 15.52 -6.42
CA ALA A 14 -6.59 15.92 -7.42
C ALA A 14 -7.36 14.72 -8.02
N ALA A 15 -6.76 13.53 -8.00
CA ALA A 15 -7.40 12.28 -8.43
C ALA A 15 -8.15 11.56 -7.29
N GLY A 16 -8.29 12.18 -6.12
CA GLY A 16 -9.05 11.66 -4.98
C GLY A 16 -8.28 10.73 -4.04
N TYR A 17 -6.95 10.64 -4.18
CA TYR A 17 -6.13 9.92 -3.20
C TYR A 17 -5.88 10.82 -1.97
N VAL A 18 -6.31 10.34 -0.81
CA VAL A 18 -6.17 11.01 0.47
C VAL A 18 -4.90 10.51 1.18
N PRO A 19 -3.93 11.38 1.51
CA PRO A 19 -2.73 10.97 2.24
C PRO A 19 -3.04 10.41 3.64
N ASP A 20 -2.48 9.25 3.99
CA ASP A 20 -2.35 8.86 5.39
C ASP A 20 -1.18 9.66 6.00
N GLN A 21 -1.42 10.18 7.21
CA GLN A 21 -0.41 10.90 7.98
C GLN A 21 0.70 9.96 8.50
N TYR A 22 0.41 8.66 8.61
CA TYR A 22 1.32 7.72 9.24
C TYR A 22 2.08 6.86 8.24
N CYS A 23 3.38 6.72 8.48
CA CYS A 23 4.20 5.72 7.83
C CYS A 23 3.91 4.33 8.40
N VAL A 24 3.87 3.32 7.52
CA VAL A 24 3.62 1.93 7.86
C VAL A 24 4.96 1.16 7.91
N PRO A 25 5.51 0.89 9.10
CA PRO A 25 6.75 0.12 9.23
C PRO A 25 6.51 -1.37 8.98
N ASN A 26 7.58 -2.10 8.68
CA ASN A 26 7.54 -3.57 8.72
C ASN A 26 7.54 -4.03 10.19
N PRO A 27 6.48 -4.69 10.69
CA PRO A 27 6.43 -5.13 12.08
C PRO A 27 7.39 -6.31 12.36
N ALA A 28 7.81 -7.05 11.34
CA ALA A 28 8.62 -8.25 11.48
C ALA A 28 10.14 -8.00 11.29
N GLY A 29 10.58 -6.76 11.06
CA GLY A 29 11.99 -6.47 10.87
C GLY A 29 12.26 -5.17 10.12
N PRO A 30 13.40 -5.06 9.41
CA PRO A 30 13.76 -3.83 8.72
C PRO A 30 12.81 -3.54 7.55
N GLY A 31 12.76 -2.27 7.16
CA GLY A 31 11.97 -1.81 6.02
C GLY A 31 10.61 -1.23 6.41
N ALA A 32 9.89 -0.82 5.39
CA ALA A 32 8.56 -0.24 5.53
C ALA A 32 7.78 -0.39 4.21
N LEU A 33 6.48 -0.15 4.30
CA LEU A 33 5.65 0.08 3.14
C LEU A 33 5.80 1.55 2.72
N GLY A 34 5.73 2.47 3.68
CA GLY A 34 5.78 3.92 3.43
C GLY A 34 4.49 4.58 3.88
N TYR A 35 4.10 5.66 3.22
CA TYR A 35 2.90 6.44 3.48
C TYR A 35 1.88 6.13 2.38
N PRO A 36 0.85 5.32 2.66
CA PRO A 36 -0.24 5.12 1.72
C PRO A 36 -1.02 6.42 1.51
N HIS A 37 -1.44 6.67 0.28
CA HIS A 37 -2.45 7.66 -0.06
C HIS A 37 -3.59 6.88 -0.68
N PHE A 38 -4.73 6.78 0.01
CA PHE A 38 -5.83 5.88 -0.37
C PHE A 38 -6.89 6.60 -1.19
N ASN A 39 -7.45 5.91 -2.17
CA ASN A 39 -8.72 6.25 -2.77
C ASN A 39 -9.66 5.06 -2.59
N HIS A 40 -10.48 5.12 -1.54
CA HIS A 40 -11.39 4.05 -1.15
C HIS A 40 -12.52 3.80 -2.16
N ALA A 41 -12.71 4.67 -3.17
CA ALA A 41 -13.58 4.35 -4.30
C ALA A 41 -13.03 3.22 -5.19
N TYR A 42 -11.75 2.84 -5.00
CA TYR A 42 -11.08 1.76 -5.72
C TYR A 42 -10.77 0.55 -4.82
N ASP A 43 -11.27 0.53 -3.58
CA ASP A 43 -11.26 -0.70 -2.78
C ASP A 43 -12.06 -1.79 -3.53
N ASN A 44 -11.60 -3.04 -3.45
CA ASN A 44 -12.13 -4.19 -4.17
C ASN A 44 -11.99 -4.13 -5.71
N SER A 45 -11.30 -3.12 -6.25
CA SER A 45 -11.01 -3.04 -7.68
C SER A 45 -9.89 -4.02 -8.07
N LEU A 46 -10.08 -4.74 -9.18
CA LEU A 46 -9.02 -5.47 -9.88
C LEU A 46 -8.61 -4.81 -11.20
N ASP A 47 -9.01 -3.55 -11.43
CA ASP A 47 -8.56 -2.78 -12.59
C ASP A 47 -7.07 -2.37 -12.42
N PRO A 48 -6.17 -2.81 -13.33
CA PRO A 48 -4.76 -2.42 -13.34
C PRO A 48 -4.49 -0.90 -13.32
N ALA A 49 -5.45 -0.08 -13.74
CA ALA A 49 -5.30 1.37 -13.78
C ALA A 49 -5.86 2.08 -12.53
N ARG A 50 -6.47 1.34 -11.60
CA ARG A 50 -7.14 1.89 -10.40
C ARG A 50 -6.64 1.20 -9.14
N PRO A 51 -5.39 1.49 -8.70
CA PRO A 51 -4.91 1.04 -7.41
C PRO A 51 -5.69 1.72 -6.28
N ALA A 52 -5.96 0.98 -5.21
CA ALA A 52 -6.60 1.48 -3.99
C ALA A 52 -5.68 2.45 -3.23
N ALA A 53 -4.36 2.27 -3.32
CA ALA A 53 -3.40 3.18 -2.72
C ALA A 53 -2.18 3.49 -3.61
N LEU A 54 -1.65 4.68 -3.43
CA LEU A 54 -0.34 5.12 -3.90
C LEU A 54 0.60 5.17 -2.72
N ILE A 55 1.79 4.59 -2.83
CA ILE A 55 2.72 4.46 -1.70
C ILE A 55 3.90 5.41 -1.87
N TYR A 56 4.07 6.31 -0.90
CA TYR A 56 5.15 7.29 -0.89
C TYR A 56 6.19 6.99 0.20
N GLU A 57 7.42 7.45 0.02
CA GLU A 57 8.41 7.52 1.09
C GLU A 57 8.97 8.94 1.23
N ASP A 58 9.65 9.22 2.34
CA ASP A 58 10.43 10.44 2.53
C ASP A 58 11.53 10.58 1.46
N ASP A 59 11.60 11.73 0.80
CA ASP A 59 12.64 12.02 -0.21
C ASP A 59 13.95 12.58 0.38
N ARG A 60 14.00 12.74 1.72
CA ARG A 60 15.08 13.34 2.53
C ARG A 60 15.21 14.87 2.46
N ASN A 61 14.46 15.54 1.60
CA ASN A 61 14.42 17.00 1.46
C ASN A 61 13.13 17.61 2.04
N GLY A 62 12.39 16.83 2.84
CA GLY A 62 11.10 17.24 3.42
C GLY A 62 9.90 16.96 2.51
N GLY A 63 10.11 16.33 1.35
CA GLY A 63 9.07 15.94 0.42
C GLY A 63 8.74 14.44 0.44
N ARG A 64 7.83 14.06 -0.45
CA ARG A 64 7.36 12.68 -0.67
C ARG A 64 7.66 12.25 -2.09
N ARG A 65 8.18 11.03 -2.25
CA ARG A 65 8.35 10.41 -3.58
C ARG A 65 7.55 9.12 -3.70
N LEU A 66 6.88 8.93 -4.83
CA LEU A 66 6.12 7.72 -5.13
C LEU A 66 7.08 6.54 -5.29
N THR A 67 6.73 5.38 -4.74
CA THR A 67 7.58 4.18 -4.75
C THR A 67 6.84 2.94 -5.24
N ALA A 68 5.59 2.77 -4.83
CA ALA A 68 4.78 1.59 -5.15
C ALA A 68 3.29 1.93 -5.30
N LEU A 69 2.54 0.95 -5.80
CA LEU A 69 1.09 0.92 -5.85
C LEU A 69 0.56 -0.21 -4.96
N GLU A 70 -0.67 -0.06 -4.48
CA GLU A 70 -1.37 -1.09 -3.71
C GLU A 70 -2.80 -1.28 -4.23
N TRP A 71 -3.20 -2.53 -4.41
CA TRP A 71 -4.60 -2.94 -4.56
C TRP A 71 -5.04 -3.64 -3.30
N VAL A 72 -6.26 -3.34 -2.85
CA VAL A 72 -6.85 -3.90 -1.63
C VAL A 72 -8.20 -4.51 -1.98
N VAL A 73 -8.43 -5.74 -1.53
CA VAL A 73 -9.71 -6.44 -1.65
C VAL A 73 -10.09 -6.97 -0.28
N ALA A 74 -11.26 -6.62 0.22
CA ALA A 74 -11.77 -7.15 1.47
C ALA A 74 -11.95 -8.67 1.35
N ASP A 75 -11.57 -9.37 2.40
CA ASP A 75 -11.87 -10.79 2.55
C ASP A 75 -13.38 -10.96 2.83
N ARG A 76 -14.02 -11.90 2.14
CA ARG A 76 -15.48 -12.03 2.10
C ARG A 76 -16.09 -12.47 3.43
N ASP A 77 -15.43 -13.38 4.14
CA ASP A 77 -15.92 -13.88 5.44
C ASP A 77 -15.29 -13.14 6.63
N GLY A 78 -14.25 -12.34 6.36
CA GLY A 78 -13.59 -11.51 7.34
C GLY A 78 -12.67 -12.29 8.27
N LEU A 79 -12.25 -13.50 7.89
CA LEU A 79 -11.42 -14.38 8.71
C LEU A 79 -10.00 -14.46 8.14
N THR A 80 -9.00 -14.42 9.01
CA THR A 80 -7.60 -14.58 8.57
C THR A 80 -7.20 -16.04 8.35
N THR A 81 -8.13 -16.98 8.51
CA THR A 81 -7.89 -18.43 8.49
C THR A 81 -8.40 -19.12 7.24
N THR A 82 -9.15 -18.42 6.40
CA THR A 82 -9.74 -18.89 5.14
C THR A 82 -9.21 -18.01 4.01
N ASP A 83 -9.12 -18.56 2.80
CA ASP A 83 -8.59 -17.81 1.65
C ASP A 83 -9.14 -18.25 0.28
N ASP A 84 -10.34 -18.82 0.25
CA ASP A 84 -10.99 -19.33 -0.96
C ASP A 84 -11.30 -18.25 -2.00
N ASP A 85 -11.37 -17.00 -1.58
CA ASP A 85 -11.70 -15.83 -2.40
C ASP A 85 -10.49 -14.97 -2.77
N ARG A 86 -9.26 -15.44 -2.50
CA ARG A 86 -8.01 -14.71 -2.79
C ARG A 86 -7.93 -14.30 -4.27
N PRO A 87 -7.88 -13.00 -4.58
CA PRO A 87 -7.84 -12.53 -5.95
C PRO A 87 -6.43 -12.63 -6.57
N THR A 88 -6.39 -12.52 -7.89
CA THR A 88 -5.15 -12.45 -8.68
C THR A 88 -5.17 -11.22 -9.60
N LEU A 89 -4.05 -10.53 -9.71
CA LEU A 89 -3.83 -9.45 -10.68
C LEU A 89 -2.38 -9.52 -11.18
N PHE A 90 -2.14 -9.19 -12.46
CA PHE A 90 -0.83 -9.35 -13.10
C PHE A 90 -0.24 -10.77 -13.01
N GLY A 91 -1.10 -11.79 -12.96
CA GLY A 91 -0.68 -13.19 -12.75
C GLY A 91 -0.13 -13.48 -11.35
N ARG A 92 -0.32 -12.57 -10.38
CA ARG A 92 0.11 -12.73 -8.99
C ARG A 92 -1.09 -12.78 -8.05
N ALA A 93 -1.17 -13.86 -7.27
CA ALA A 93 -2.12 -13.94 -6.17
C ALA A 93 -1.79 -12.87 -5.12
N PHE A 94 -2.82 -12.25 -4.57
CA PHE A 94 -2.65 -11.24 -3.52
C PHE A 94 -2.10 -11.89 -2.25
N LYS A 95 -1.41 -11.10 -1.43
CA LYS A 95 -0.93 -11.52 -0.10
C LYS A 95 -2.03 -11.25 0.94
N GLY A 96 -1.99 -12.00 2.04
CA GLY A 96 -3.03 -12.02 3.06
C GLY A 96 -3.72 -13.39 3.14
N PRO A 97 -4.92 -13.45 3.77
CA PRO A 97 -5.66 -12.32 4.35
C PRO A 97 -4.88 -11.66 5.51
N PHE A 98 -4.84 -10.33 5.52
CA PHE A 98 -4.24 -9.54 6.59
C PHE A 98 -5.30 -9.10 7.59
N PRO A 99 -5.01 -9.14 8.91
CA PRO A 99 -5.90 -8.52 9.88
C PRO A 99 -5.93 -7.00 9.67
N GLY A 100 -7.06 -6.38 10.00
CA GLY A 100 -7.18 -4.93 10.05
C GLY A 100 -6.14 -4.34 11.02
N ARG A 101 -5.44 -3.28 10.59
CA ARG A 101 -4.38 -2.63 11.37
C ARG A 101 -4.87 -1.43 12.16
N PHE A 102 -6.06 -0.93 11.85
CA PHE A 102 -6.70 0.19 12.52
C PHE A 102 -8.21 -0.03 12.60
N LYS A 103 -8.86 0.71 13.52
CA LYS A 103 -10.30 0.59 13.76
C LYS A 103 -11.06 0.81 12.45
N GLY A 104 -11.89 -0.17 12.09
CA GLY A 104 -12.72 -0.14 10.89
C GLY A 104 -12.05 -0.65 9.61
N GLN A 105 -10.77 -1.03 9.64
CA GLN A 105 -10.16 -1.73 8.50
C GLN A 105 -10.63 -3.20 8.51
N PRO A 106 -11.24 -3.69 7.42
CA PRO A 106 -11.61 -5.10 7.32
C PRO A 106 -10.39 -6.00 7.19
N VAL A 107 -10.58 -7.30 7.41
CA VAL A 107 -9.64 -8.30 6.93
C VAL A 107 -9.59 -8.20 5.40
N HIS A 108 -8.39 -8.24 4.83
CA HIS A 108 -8.21 -7.95 3.40
C HIS A 108 -7.01 -8.64 2.79
N TYR A 109 -7.07 -8.82 1.49
CA TYR A 109 -5.96 -9.12 0.61
C TYR A 109 -5.33 -7.83 0.10
N ALA A 110 -4.01 -7.84 -0.09
CA ALA A 110 -3.31 -6.74 -0.75
C ALA A 110 -2.28 -7.22 -1.77
N LEU A 111 -2.21 -6.53 -2.90
CA LEU A 111 -1.14 -6.67 -3.88
C LEU A 111 -0.34 -5.37 -3.94
N HIS A 112 0.94 -5.47 -3.61
CA HIS A 112 1.88 -4.36 -3.66
C HIS A 112 2.70 -4.46 -4.94
N VAL A 113 2.97 -3.33 -5.60
CA VAL A 113 3.75 -3.31 -6.84
C VAL A 113 4.77 -2.17 -6.80
N TRP A 114 6.04 -2.52 -6.60
CA TRP A 114 7.17 -1.59 -6.50
C TRP A 114 7.66 -1.13 -7.87
N LEU A 115 6.98 -0.13 -8.47
CA LEU A 115 7.26 0.35 -9.83
C LEU A 115 8.37 1.41 -9.90
N TRP A 116 8.49 2.29 -8.89
CA TRP A 116 9.43 3.42 -8.93
C TRP A 116 10.62 3.28 -7.99
N LYS A 117 10.60 2.24 -7.15
CA LYS A 117 11.70 1.92 -6.25
C LYS A 117 11.93 0.41 -6.29
N ALA A 118 13.11 -0.02 -6.73
CA ALA A 118 13.45 -1.43 -6.70
C ALA A 118 13.32 -2.00 -5.27
N ASN A 119 12.74 -3.20 -5.17
CA ASN A 119 12.67 -3.93 -3.92
C ASN A 119 13.60 -5.14 -4.00
N PRO A 120 14.68 -5.19 -3.18
CA PRO A 120 15.61 -6.31 -3.17
C PRO A 120 14.98 -7.68 -2.91
N HIS A 121 13.82 -7.73 -2.25
CA HIS A 121 13.10 -8.98 -1.98
C HIS A 121 12.09 -9.35 -3.08
N GLY A 122 11.87 -8.46 -4.06
CA GLY A 122 10.97 -8.70 -5.19
C GLY A 122 9.91 -7.62 -5.37
N MET A 123 9.49 -7.43 -6.62
CA MET A 123 8.55 -6.38 -7.04
C MET A 123 7.16 -6.46 -6.38
N PHE A 124 6.75 -7.64 -5.91
CA PHE A 124 5.43 -7.89 -5.33
C PHE A 124 5.44 -8.11 -3.81
N GLU A 125 6.54 -7.79 -3.13
CA GLU A 125 6.65 -7.91 -1.69
C GLU A 125 5.87 -6.82 -0.94
N VAL A 126 5.32 -7.13 0.24
CA VAL A 126 4.53 -6.16 1.03
C VAL A 126 5.39 -4.98 1.47
N TYR A 127 6.59 -5.29 1.98
CA TYR A 127 7.50 -4.31 2.53
C TYR A 127 8.77 -4.24 1.68
N ASN A 128 9.40 -3.07 1.65
CA ASN A 128 10.71 -2.90 1.02
C ASN A 128 11.76 -2.64 2.11
N PRO A 129 12.82 -3.48 2.19
CA PRO A 129 13.86 -3.38 3.20
C PRO A 129 14.72 -2.11 3.08
N THR A 130 14.52 -1.29 2.04
CA THR A 130 15.23 -0.03 1.81
C THR A 130 14.36 1.23 2.00
N VAL A 131 13.07 1.07 2.32
CA VAL A 131 12.19 2.17 2.75
C VAL A 131 12.32 2.34 4.27
N ARG A 132 12.26 3.58 4.75
CA ARG A 132 12.38 3.91 6.18
C ARG A 132 11.25 4.84 6.58
N CYS A 133 10.61 4.54 7.71
CA CYS A 133 9.78 5.51 8.42
C CYS A 133 10.67 6.36 9.33
N LEU A 134 10.49 7.67 9.31
CA LEU A 134 11.22 8.57 10.20
C LEU A 134 10.71 8.47 11.65
N PRO A 135 11.53 8.78 12.66
CA PRO A 135 11.07 8.84 14.05
C PRO A 135 9.83 9.73 14.20
N GLY A 136 8.84 9.27 14.97
CA GLY A 136 7.60 10.02 15.23
C GLY A 136 6.57 10.02 14.09
N THR A 137 6.83 9.32 12.98
CA THR A 137 5.91 9.30 11.82
C THR A 137 5.02 8.07 11.75
N THR A 138 5.24 7.07 12.61
CA THR A 138 4.43 5.84 12.63
C THR A 138 3.21 6.00 13.53
N ARG A 139 2.11 5.32 13.19
CA ARG A 139 0.89 5.33 14.01
C ARG A 139 1.22 4.90 15.46
N PRO A 140 0.76 5.65 16.48
CA PRO A 140 0.92 5.23 17.87
C PRO A 140 0.28 3.85 18.09
N LYS A 141 0.91 3.01 18.90
CA LYS A 141 0.27 1.79 19.38
C LYS A 141 -0.91 2.20 20.26
N ALA A 142 -2.08 1.62 20.00
CA ALA A 142 -3.24 1.75 20.85
C ALA A 142 -2.99 1.13 22.23
#